data_AF-A0A7V4U5T6-F1
#
_entry.id   AF-A0A7V4U5T6-F1
#
_cell.length_a   1.000
_cell.length_b   1.000
_cell.length_c   1.000
_cell.angle_alpha   90.00
_cell.angle_beta   90.00
_cell.angle_gamma   90.00
#
_symmetry.space_group_name_H-M   'P 1'
#
loop_
_entity.id
_entity.type
_entity.pdbx_description
1 polymer ?
#
loop_
_entity_poly.entity_id
_entity_poly.type
_entity_poly.pdbx_seq_one_letter_code
_entity_poly.pdbx_strand_id
1 'polypeptide(L)'
;MEKWSFSKIEATRGCKIAFEKRYIQELPTDTEVPEYEQAKRIHEEIEEKFLKKEIDNPVLAMYKDADVFIEKEYNFSNGEIEFIAYPDVIIETEINRLIIDIKCRYDATITDKDKLQLMIYASMAQHEKPVANTTIGIYAVYNQHYPLTTICIEPLSIDFILAEIQKAKRRIPRMTVKTSECQYCEYKRGCDYGIKPIDETNLQLVAEEYLYLKARADMYEEILRKHIELTGEPVQIGEIQLGFFERAYTVINPVEFLKLCKDANIEDFISCVKIDTTKAKKFAKENEILYQAMDKEIKYVFGIKRIKEE
;
A
#
# COMPACT_ATOMS: atom_id res chain seq x y z
N MET A 1 -26.34 -17.28 -9.24
CA MET A 1 -25.34 -16.57 -10.05
C MET A 1 -24.48 -15.74 -9.11
N GLU A 2 -23.17 -15.90 -9.16
CA GLU A 2 -22.24 -15.26 -8.23
C GLU A 2 -21.70 -13.95 -8.82
N LYS A 3 -21.89 -12.84 -8.11
CA LYS A 3 -21.46 -11.52 -8.57
C LYS A 3 -20.02 -11.20 -8.16
N TRP A 4 -19.25 -10.66 -9.09
CA TRP A 4 -17.86 -10.28 -8.93
C TRP A 4 -17.59 -8.88 -9.50
N SER A 5 -16.62 -8.22 -8.89
CA SER A 5 -16.03 -6.96 -9.35
C SER A 5 -14.56 -6.94 -8.97
N PHE A 6 -13.78 -6.01 -9.54
CA PHE A 6 -12.38 -5.84 -9.14
C PHE A 6 -12.25 -5.59 -7.64
N SER A 7 -13.09 -4.73 -7.05
CA SER A 7 -13.08 -4.43 -5.62
C SER A 7 -13.28 -5.68 -4.76
N LYS A 8 -14.14 -6.62 -5.19
CA LYS A 8 -14.32 -7.92 -4.51
C LYS A 8 -13.08 -8.81 -4.64
N ILE A 9 -12.46 -8.86 -5.82
CA ILE A 9 -11.20 -9.59 -6.04
C ILE A 9 -10.10 -9.05 -5.11
N GLU A 10 -9.95 -7.74 -5.05
CA GLU A 10 -8.94 -7.07 -4.25
C GLU A 10 -9.21 -7.22 -2.75
N ALA A 11 -10.47 -7.16 -2.33
CA ALA A 11 -10.86 -7.34 -0.93
C ALA A 11 -10.47 -8.72 -0.38
N THR A 12 -10.29 -9.76 -1.23
CA THR A 12 -9.75 -11.06 -0.78
C THR A 12 -8.30 -11.00 -0.28
N ARG A 13 -7.58 -9.90 -0.52
CA ARG A 13 -6.25 -9.63 0.02
C ARG A 13 -6.30 -8.78 1.30
N GLY A 14 -7.47 -8.25 1.66
CA GLY A 14 -7.71 -7.40 2.82
C GLY A 14 -8.04 -8.18 4.08
N CYS A 15 -8.77 -7.53 4.98
CA CYS A 15 -9.21 -8.13 6.25
C CYS A 15 -10.39 -9.09 6.04
N LYS A 16 -10.30 -10.30 6.63
CA LYS A 16 -11.38 -11.31 6.60
C LYS A 16 -12.74 -10.77 7.05
N ILE A 17 -12.78 -10.05 8.17
CA ILE A 17 -14.06 -9.57 8.76
C ILE A 17 -14.74 -8.56 7.84
N ALA A 18 -13.98 -7.59 7.31
CA ALA A 18 -14.52 -6.60 6.38
C ALA A 18 -15.04 -7.26 5.11
N PHE A 19 -14.32 -8.27 4.59
CA PHE A 19 -14.76 -9.03 3.42
C PHE A 19 -16.05 -9.81 3.68
N GLU A 20 -16.15 -10.54 4.80
CA GLU A 20 -17.34 -11.30 5.17
C GLU A 20 -18.55 -10.39 5.36
N LYS A 21 -18.40 -9.28 6.08
CA LYS A 21 -19.48 -8.30 6.25
C LYS A 21 -19.97 -7.74 4.91
N ARG A 22 -19.06 -7.32 4.03
CA ARG A 22 -19.40 -6.66 2.77
C ARG A 22 -19.98 -7.62 1.73
N TYR A 23 -19.36 -8.79 1.56
CA TYR A 23 -19.60 -9.65 0.39
C TYR A 23 -20.27 -10.99 0.70
N ILE A 24 -20.36 -11.38 1.98
CA ILE A 24 -21.04 -12.62 2.40
C ILE A 24 -22.34 -12.28 3.13
N GLN A 25 -22.29 -11.30 4.05
CA GLN A 25 -23.45 -10.85 4.83
C GLN A 25 -24.16 -9.66 4.18
N GLU A 26 -23.54 -9.01 3.20
CA GLU A 26 -24.06 -7.84 2.47
C GLU A 26 -24.50 -6.71 3.42
N LEU A 27 -23.75 -6.51 4.50
CA LEU A 27 -24.04 -5.46 5.48
C LEU A 27 -23.61 -4.08 4.95
N PRO A 28 -24.43 -3.04 5.20
CA PRO A 28 -24.04 -1.67 4.92
C PRO A 28 -22.86 -1.26 5.78
N THR A 29 -22.12 -0.24 5.33
CA THR A 29 -21.03 0.35 6.09
C THR A 29 -21.56 0.93 7.41
N ASP A 30 -20.83 0.73 8.51
CA ASP A 30 -21.21 1.18 9.85
C ASP A 30 -20.36 2.38 10.33
N THR A 31 -19.32 2.70 9.56
CA THR A 31 -18.34 3.74 9.85
C THR A 31 -18.12 4.57 8.60
N GLU A 32 -18.37 5.87 8.71
CA GLU A 32 -17.96 6.85 7.70
C GLU A 32 -16.44 7.04 7.79
N VAL A 33 -15.76 6.97 6.64
CA VAL A 33 -14.33 7.21 6.51
C VAL A 33 -14.20 8.54 5.75
N PRO A 34 -13.92 9.68 6.43
CA PRO A 34 -13.92 11.00 5.80
C PRO A 34 -13.03 11.10 4.55
N GLU A 35 -11.92 10.36 4.53
CA GLU A 35 -11.02 10.27 3.39
C GLU A 35 -11.70 9.70 2.14
N TYR A 36 -12.63 8.75 2.30
CA TYR A 36 -13.39 8.19 1.18
C TYR A 36 -14.45 9.16 0.65
N GLU A 37 -15.15 9.87 1.53
CA GLU A 37 -16.13 10.90 1.14
C GLU A 37 -15.47 12.08 0.42
N GLN A 38 -14.27 12.47 0.86
CA GLN A 38 -13.48 13.49 0.16
C GLN A 38 -12.98 12.96 -1.20
N ALA A 39 -12.42 11.76 -1.25
CA ALA A 39 -11.94 11.16 -2.49
C ALA A 39 -13.05 11.01 -3.53
N LYS A 40 -14.25 10.61 -3.12
CA LYS A 40 -15.41 10.47 -3.99
C LYS A 40 -15.81 11.79 -4.65
N ARG A 41 -15.93 12.88 -3.87
CA ARG A 41 -16.24 14.21 -4.42
C ARG A 41 -15.18 14.67 -5.43
N ILE A 42 -13.91 14.41 -5.12
CA ILE A 42 -12.80 14.74 -6.02
C ILE A 42 -12.90 13.93 -7.32
N HIS A 43 -13.23 12.64 -7.26
CA HIS A 43 -13.43 11.81 -8.45
C HIS A 43 -14.52 12.38 -9.35
N GLU A 44 -15.71 12.65 -8.79
CA GLU A 44 -16.86 13.21 -9.52
C GLU A 44 -16.49 14.54 -10.22
N GLU A 45 -15.77 15.44 -9.54
CA GLU A 45 -15.30 16.70 -10.13
C GLU A 45 -14.31 16.50 -11.30
N ILE A 46 -13.44 15.50 -11.21
CA ILE A 46 -12.44 15.21 -12.27
C ILE A 46 -13.11 14.50 -13.45
N GLU A 47 -14.03 13.57 -13.20
CA GLU A 47 -14.85 12.91 -14.22
C GLU A 47 -15.64 13.94 -15.05
N GLU A 48 -16.25 14.94 -14.39
CA GLU A 48 -16.92 16.04 -15.09
C GLU A 48 -15.96 16.82 -16.00
N LYS A 49 -14.73 17.08 -15.55
CA LYS A 49 -13.72 17.77 -16.38
C LYS A 49 -13.30 16.94 -17.58
N PHE A 50 -13.23 15.61 -17.46
CA PHE A 50 -13.00 14.74 -18.60
C PHE A 50 -14.16 14.80 -19.59
N LEU A 51 -15.42 14.74 -19.13
CA LEU A 51 -16.60 14.87 -20.00
C LEU A 51 -16.63 16.21 -20.75
N LYS A 52 -16.31 17.31 -20.05
CA LYS A 52 -16.24 18.66 -20.63
C LYS A 52 -14.98 18.89 -21.47
N LYS A 53 -14.05 17.93 -21.51
CA LYS A 53 -12.75 18.02 -22.18
C LYS A 53 -11.90 19.21 -21.71
N GLU A 54 -11.96 19.50 -20.41
CA GLU A 54 -11.26 20.63 -19.76
C GLU A 54 -9.88 20.26 -19.21
N ILE A 55 -9.52 18.97 -19.24
CA ILE A 55 -8.19 18.50 -18.81
C ILE A 55 -7.16 18.80 -19.91
N ASP A 56 -6.31 19.79 -19.68
CA ASP A 56 -5.18 20.10 -20.56
C ASP A 56 -4.01 19.13 -20.27
N ASN A 57 -3.82 18.16 -21.15
CA ASN A 57 -2.69 17.23 -21.08
C ASN A 57 -2.24 16.82 -22.49
N PRO A 58 -0.93 16.87 -22.82
CA PRO A 58 -0.42 16.50 -24.14
C PRO A 58 -0.80 15.10 -24.61
N VAL A 59 -0.94 14.14 -23.70
CA VAL A 59 -1.35 12.75 -24.03
C VAL A 59 -2.79 12.72 -24.55
N LEU A 60 -3.65 13.63 -24.09
CA LEU A 60 -5.05 13.72 -24.49
C LEU A 60 -5.25 14.44 -25.83
N ALA A 61 -4.22 15.10 -26.36
CA ALA A 61 -4.32 15.86 -27.61
C ALA A 61 -4.77 15.01 -28.80
N MET A 62 -4.31 13.75 -28.88
CA MET A 62 -4.74 12.79 -29.92
C MET A 62 -6.18 12.28 -29.75
N TYR A 63 -6.81 12.57 -28.61
CA TYR A 63 -8.16 12.17 -28.26
C TYR A 63 -9.13 13.36 -28.20
N LYS A 64 -8.74 14.54 -28.72
CA LYS A 64 -9.53 15.76 -28.63
C LYS A 64 -10.98 15.59 -29.13
N ASP A 65 -11.15 14.85 -30.22
CA ASP A 65 -12.47 14.60 -30.84
C ASP A 65 -13.04 13.21 -30.48
N ALA A 66 -12.41 12.49 -29.55
CA ALA A 66 -12.87 11.18 -29.10
C ALA A 66 -14.15 11.27 -28.26
N ASP A 67 -14.87 10.15 -28.20
CA ASP A 67 -15.98 9.96 -27.27
C ASP A 67 -15.43 9.73 -25.86
N VAL A 68 -16.01 10.40 -24.87
CA VAL A 68 -15.63 10.27 -23.45
C VAL A 68 -16.80 9.67 -22.68
N PHE A 69 -16.53 8.60 -21.94
CA PHE A 69 -17.47 7.94 -21.05
C PHE A 69 -16.91 7.95 -19.64
N ILE A 70 -17.77 8.20 -18.65
CA ILE A 70 -17.43 8.10 -17.22
C ILE A 70 -18.25 6.98 -16.60
N GLU A 71 -17.66 6.25 -15.64
CA GLU A 71 -18.32 5.18 -14.88
C GLU A 71 -19.12 4.22 -15.78
N LYS A 72 -18.59 3.92 -16.97
CA LYS A 72 -19.30 3.09 -17.96
C LYS A 72 -19.38 1.66 -17.43
N GLU A 73 -20.60 1.15 -17.30
CA GLU A 73 -20.82 -0.22 -16.88
C GLU A 73 -20.41 -1.22 -17.97
N TYR A 74 -19.51 -2.13 -17.61
CA TYR A 74 -19.28 -3.35 -18.37
C TYR A 74 -19.77 -4.56 -17.59
N ASN A 75 -20.51 -5.43 -18.26
CA ASN A 75 -21.02 -6.67 -17.70
C ASN A 75 -20.59 -7.86 -18.56
N PHE A 76 -20.16 -8.93 -17.90
CA PHE A 76 -19.90 -10.23 -18.50
C PHE A 76 -20.53 -11.32 -17.63
N SER A 77 -21.20 -12.29 -18.27
CA SER A 77 -21.75 -13.45 -17.58
C SER A 77 -21.52 -14.74 -18.36
N ASN A 78 -21.26 -15.83 -17.64
CA ASN A 78 -21.14 -17.18 -18.20
C ASN A 78 -22.16 -18.18 -17.62
N GLY A 79 -23.25 -17.67 -17.02
CA GLY A 79 -24.31 -18.46 -16.38
C GLY A 79 -24.04 -18.84 -14.91
N GLU A 80 -22.78 -18.99 -14.51
CA GLU A 80 -22.40 -19.21 -13.11
C GLU A 80 -21.96 -17.92 -12.43
N ILE A 81 -21.13 -17.15 -13.12
CA ILE A 81 -20.49 -15.92 -12.66
C ILE A 81 -21.02 -14.75 -13.46
N GLU A 82 -21.30 -13.65 -12.76
CA GLU A 82 -21.51 -12.31 -13.32
C GLU A 82 -20.35 -11.42 -12.85
N PHE A 83 -19.66 -10.77 -13.79
CA PHE A 83 -18.61 -9.80 -13.51
C PHE A 83 -19.03 -8.42 -13.98
N ILE A 84 -18.93 -7.44 -13.08
CA ILE A 84 -19.30 -6.05 -13.34
C ILE A 84 -18.08 -5.15 -13.09
N ALA A 85 -17.84 -4.21 -13.99
CA ALA A 85 -16.78 -3.21 -13.90
C ALA A 85 -17.30 -1.82 -14.24
N TYR A 86 -16.77 -0.82 -13.54
CA TYR A 86 -17.00 0.60 -13.79
C TYR A 86 -15.63 1.26 -13.82
N PRO A 87 -15.06 1.50 -15.02
CA PRO A 87 -13.85 2.29 -15.16
C PRO A 87 -14.19 3.77 -15.03
N ASP A 88 -13.40 4.51 -14.25
CA ASP A 88 -13.65 5.93 -13.94
C ASP A 88 -13.82 6.75 -15.22
N VAL A 89 -12.88 6.63 -16.16
CA VAL A 89 -12.91 7.34 -17.44
C VAL A 89 -12.45 6.46 -18.60
N ILE A 90 -13.20 6.51 -19.70
CA ILE A 90 -12.86 5.87 -20.97
C ILE A 90 -12.93 6.90 -22.09
N ILE A 91 -11.88 6.96 -22.88
CA ILE A 91 -11.79 7.83 -24.04
C ILE A 91 -11.53 6.96 -25.28
N GLU A 92 -12.45 6.98 -26.24
CA GLU A 92 -12.45 6.06 -27.37
C GLU A 92 -12.57 6.77 -28.72
N THR A 93 -11.79 6.29 -29.68
CA THR A 93 -11.99 6.51 -31.11
C THR A 93 -12.29 5.16 -31.78
N GLU A 94 -12.37 5.14 -33.12
CA GLU A 94 -12.54 3.90 -33.87
C GLU A 94 -11.35 2.92 -33.71
N ILE A 95 -10.14 3.45 -33.49
CA ILE A 95 -8.91 2.65 -33.49
C ILE A 95 -8.15 2.68 -32.16
N ASN A 96 -8.40 3.67 -31.30
CA ASN A 96 -7.68 3.85 -30.04
C ASN A 96 -8.66 3.88 -28.87
N ARG A 97 -8.26 3.27 -27.76
CA ARG A 97 -8.92 3.38 -26.46
C ARG A 97 -7.92 3.80 -25.39
N LEU A 98 -8.31 4.73 -24.53
CA LEU A 98 -7.60 5.09 -23.32
C LEU A 98 -8.54 4.87 -22.12
N ILE A 99 -8.13 4.02 -21.17
CA ILE A 99 -8.84 3.78 -19.92
C ILE A 99 -8.03 4.42 -18.80
N ILE A 100 -8.65 5.31 -18.03
CA ILE A 100 -8.00 6.05 -16.96
C ILE A 100 -8.70 5.69 -15.66
N ASP A 101 -7.90 5.42 -14.64
CA ASP A 101 -8.34 5.31 -13.25
C ASP A 101 -7.79 6.53 -12.49
N ILE A 102 -8.69 7.22 -11.79
CA ILE A 102 -8.39 8.43 -11.04
C ILE A 102 -7.89 7.99 -9.67
N LYS A 103 -6.78 8.58 -9.21
CA LYS A 103 -6.23 8.28 -7.89
C LYS A 103 -5.98 9.56 -7.11
N CYS A 104 -6.53 9.65 -5.91
CA CYS A 104 -6.27 10.72 -4.94
C CYS A 104 -4.87 10.55 -4.30
N ARG A 105 -3.81 10.61 -5.11
CA ARG A 105 -2.40 10.52 -4.68
C ARG A 105 -1.52 11.47 -5.50
N TYR A 106 -0.28 11.66 -5.07
CA TYR A 106 0.71 12.51 -5.77
C TYR A 106 1.47 11.79 -6.88
N ASP A 107 1.62 10.47 -6.80
CA ASP A 107 2.39 9.71 -7.78
C ASP A 107 1.47 9.12 -8.86
N ALA A 108 1.73 9.45 -10.12
CA ALA A 108 1.01 8.92 -11.28
C ALA A 108 1.55 7.55 -11.73
N THR A 109 2.63 7.05 -11.12
CA THR A 109 3.21 5.72 -11.43
C THR A 109 2.15 4.63 -11.32
N ILE A 110 2.07 3.79 -12.37
CA ILE A 110 1.13 2.67 -12.42
C ILE A 110 1.71 1.51 -11.61
N THR A 111 1.12 1.21 -10.45
CA THR A 111 1.53 0.07 -9.62
C THR A 111 1.00 -1.26 -10.20
N ASP A 112 1.52 -2.40 -9.72
CA ASP A 112 1.00 -3.72 -10.12
C ASP A 112 -0.50 -3.91 -9.81
N LYS A 113 -0.98 -3.28 -8.73
CA LYS A 113 -2.40 -3.28 -8.36
C LYS A 113 -3.22 -2.48 -9.37
N ASP A 114 -2.78 -1.27 -9.68
CA ASP A 114 -3.45 -0.40 -10.66
C ASP A 114 -3.48 -1.07 -12.03
N LYS A 115 -2.36 -1.67 -12.43
CA LYS A 115 -2.24 -2.42 -13.69
C LYS A 115 -3.24 -3.57 -13.72
N LEU A 116 -3.39 -4.36 -12.65
CA LEU A 116 -4.36 -5.45 -12.61
C LEU A 116 -5.81 -4.94 -12.82
N GLN A 117 -6.19 -3.86 -12.13
CA GLN A 117 -7.50 -3.22 -12.28
C GLN A 117 -7.75 -2.79 -13.72
N LEU A 118 -6.84 -2.00 -14.27
CA LEU A 118 -6.93 -1.44 -15.60
C LEU A 118 -6.86 -2.51 -16.71
N MET A 119 -6.11 -3.59 -16.51
CA MET A 119 -6.10 -4.74 -17.42
C MET A 119 -7.45 -5.44 -17.47
N ILE A 120 -8.14 -5.61 -16.33
CA ILE A 120 -9.49 -6.17 -16.29
C ILE A 120 -10.46 -5.27 -17.07
N TYR A 121 -10.39 -3.96 -16.84
CA TYR A 121 -11.23 -2.98 -17.54
C TYR A 121 -10.96 -3.00 -19.05
N ALA A 122 -9.69 -3.06 -19.45
CA ALA A 122 -9.30 -3.20 -20.85
C ALA A 122 -9.83 -4.48 -21.50
N SER A 123 -9.75 -5.61 -20.81
CA SER A 123 -10.29 -6.89 -21.28
C SER A 123 -11.81 -6.83 -21.48
N MET A 124 -12.55 -6.22 -20.55
CA MET A 124 -14.00 -6.05 -20.66
C MET A 124 -14.36 -5.13 -21.84
N ALA A 125 -13.69 -3.99 -21.96
CA ALA A 125 -13.93 -3.05 -23.05
C ALA A 125 -13.57 -3.63 -24.42
N GLN A 126 -12.48 -4.41 -24.52
CA GLN A 126 -12.09 -5.09 -25.75
C GLN A 126 -13.07 -6.18 -26.16
N HIS A 127 -13.67 -6.88 -25.19
CA HIS A 127 -14.68 -7.89 -25.46
C HIS A 127 -15.99 -7.29 -26.01
N GLU A 128 -16.43 -6.17 -25.44
CA GLU A 128 -17.62 -5.45 -25.91
C GLU A 128 -17.39 -4.82 -27.29
N LYS A 129 -16.27 -4.11 -27.46
CA LYS A 129 -15.92 -3.41 -28.69
C LYS A 129 -14.41 -3.51 -28.93
N PRO A 130 -13.96 -4.37 -29.86
CA PRO A 130 -12.55 -4.48 -30.19
C PRO A 130 -12.00 -3.21 -30.82
N VAL A 131 -10.85 -2.73 -30.33
CA VAL A 131 -10.06 -1.67 -30.96
C VAL A 131 -8.62 -2.12 -31.21
N ALA A 132 -7.91 -1.45 -32.11
CA ALA A 132 -6.55 -1.82 -32.50
C ALA A 132 -5.52 -1.51 -31.40
N ASN A 133 -5.64 -0.36 -30.75
CA ASN A 133 -4.70 0.08 -29.72
C ASN A 133 -5.43 0.39 -28.42
N THR A 134 -4.98 -0.20 -27.31
CA THR A 134 -5.49 0.10 -25.97
C THR A 134 -4.38 0.64 -25.09
N THR A 135 -4.64 1.76 -24.43
CA THR A 135 -3.77 2.40 -23.47
C THR A 135 -4.47 2.44 -22.13
N ILE A 136 -3.72 2.23 -21.05
CA ILE A 136 -4.21 2.40 -19.68
C ILE A 136 -3.45 3.52 -19.01
N GLY A 137 -4.08 4.22 -18.06
CA GLY A 137 -3.46 5.33 -17.37
C GLY A 137 -3.96 5.54 -15.96
N ILE A 138 -3.14 6.25 -15.18
CA ILE A 138 -3.49 6.75 -13.86
C ILE A 138 -3.47 8.27 -13.90
N TYR A 139 -4.57 8.88 -13.46
CA TYR A 139 -4.66 10.30 -13.21
C TYR A 139 -4.48 10.59 -11.71
N ALA A 140 -3.29 11.03 -11.32
CA ALA A 140 -2.94 11.41 -9.95
C ALA A 140 -3.40 12.84 -9.65
N VAL A 141 -4.49 12.99 -8.92
CA VAL A 141 -5.17 14.28 -8.71
C VAL A 141 -4.27 15.33 -8.08
N TYR A 142 -3.39 14.92 -7.15
CA TYR A 142 -2.55 15.87 -6.42
C TYR A 142 -1.24 16.21 -7.14
N ASN A 143 -0.98 15.63 -8.32
CA ASN A 143 0.22 15.90 -9.11
C ASN A 143 -0.03 17.02 -10.11
N GLN A 144 0.53 18.21 -9.86
CA GLN A 144 0.31 19.38 -10.71
C GLN A 144 1.21 19.43 -11.96
N HIS A 145 2.25 18.61 -12.04
CA HIS A 145 3.24 18.68 -13.12
C HIS A 145 3.04 17.59 -14.17
N TYR A 146 2.83 16.35 -13.72
CA TYR A 146 2.62 15.18 -14.57
C TYR A 146 1.45 14.34 -14.01
N PRO A 147 0.22 14.88 -14.04
CA PRO A 147 -0.96 14.23 -13.45
C PRO A 147 -1.31 12.91 -14.10
N LEU A 148 -0.98 12.73 -15.38
CA LEU A 148 -1.37 11.56 -16.15
C LEU A 148 -0.14 10.77 -16.59
N THR A 149 -0.06 9.51 -16.19
CA THR A 149 0.88 8.53 -16.76
C THR A 149 0.10 7.48 -17.50
N THR A 150 0.56 7.13 -18.71
CA THR A 150 -0.09 6.13 -19.55
C THR A 150 0.91 5.11 -20.09
N ILE A 151 0.41 3.90 -20.35
CA ILE A 151 1.17 2.84 -21.03
C ILE A 151 0.27 2.11 -22.04
N CYS A 152 0.82 1.81 -23.21
CA CYS A 152 0.16 0.96 -24.20
C CYS A 152 0.19 -0.49 -23.72
N ILE A 153 -0.91 -1.22 -23.91
CA ILE A 153 -1.05 -2.61 -23.50
C ILE A 153 -1.71 -3.44 -24.60
N GLU A 154 -1.50 -4.74 -24.54
CA GLU A 154 -2.32 -5.71 -25.26
C GLU A 154 -3.40 -6.23 -24.28
N PRO A 155 -4.70 -5.93 -24.51
CA PRO A 155 -5.76 -6.42 -23.65
C PRO A 155 -5.79 -7.95 -23.60
N LEU A 156 -6.03 -8.52 -22.42
CA LEU A 156 -6.17 -9.96 -22.25
C LEU A 156 -7.59 -10.41 -22.61
N SER A 157 -7.76 -11.71 -22.86
CA SER A 157 -9.09 -12.28 -23.07
C SER A 157 -9.92 -12.28 -21.77
N ILE A 158 -11.23 -12.47 -21.89
CA ILE A 158 -12.13 -12.61 -20.73
C ILE A 158 -11.74 -13.77 -19.80
N ASP A 159 -11.08 -14.80 -20.31
CA ASP A 159 -10.58 -15.92 -19.49
C ASP A 159 -9.59 -15.47 -18.41
N PHE A 160 -8.88 -14.36 -18.63
CA PHE A 160 -8.04 -13.75 -17.62
C PHE A 160 -8.84 -13.33 -16.38
N ILE A 161 -10.01 -12.72 -16.58
CA ILE A 161 -10.89 -12.29 -15.48
C ILE A 161 -11.38 -13.51 -14.70
N LEU A 162 -11.80 -14.56 -15.41
CA LEU A 162 -12.19 -15.83 -14.79
C LEU A 162 -11.03 -16.43 -13.97
N ALA A 163 -9.80 -16.39 -14.49
CA ALA A 163 -8.62 -16.86 -13.76
C ALA A 163 -8.35 -16.04 -12.48
N GLU A 164 -8.52 -14.72 -12.52
CA GLU A 164 -8.37 -13.86 -11.33
C GLU A 164 -9.47 -14.11 -10.30
N ILE A 165 -10.71 -14.37 -10.72
CA ILE A 165 -11.79 -14.80 -9.84
C ILE A 165 -11.44 -16.14 -9.17
N GLN A 166 -10.92 -17.12 -9.92
CA GLN A 166 -10.51 -18.39 -9.35
C GLN A 166 -9.37 -18.24 -8.34
N LYS A 167 -8.40 -17.36 -8.61
CA LYS A 167 -7.35 -17.00 -7.64
C LYS A 167 -7.96 -16.36 -6.39
N ALA A 168 -8.91 -15.44 -6.54
CA ALA A 168 -9.61 -14.81 -5.43
C ALA A 168 -10.38 -15.84 -4.58
N LYS A 169 -11.13 -16.75 -5.20
CA LYS A 169 -11.82 -17.86 -4.52
C LYS A 169 -10.88 -18.71 -3.69
N ARG A 170 -9.68 -19.02 -4.20
CA ARG A 170 -8.66 -19.77 -3.44
C ARG A 170 -8.08 -18.99 -2.26
N ARG A 171 -8.13 -17.66 -2.28
CA ARG A 171 -7.68 -16.81 -1.16
C ARG A 171 -8.69 -16.75 -0.02
N ILE A 172 -10.00 -16.76 -0.32
CA ILE A 172 -11.07 -16.59 0.68
C ILE A 172 -10.91 -17.49 1.91
N PRO A 173 -10.69 -18.81 1.79
CA PRO A 173 -10.55 -19.69 2.97
C PRO A 173 -9.30 -19.41 3.80
N ARG A 174 -8.31 -18.71 3.24
CA ARG A 174 -7.01 -18.41 3.86
C ARG A 174 -6.91 -16.96 4.34
N MET A 175 -7.99 -16.19 4.20
CA MET A 175 -7.98 -14.80 4.66
C MET A 175 -7.78 -14.76 6.17
N THR A 176 -6.95 -13.84 6.61
CA THR A 176 -6.72 -13.56 8.03
C THR A 176 -7.34 -12.21 8.38
N VAL A 177 -7.52 -11.98 9.68
CA VAL A 177 -7.82 -10.63 10.15
C VAL A 177 -6.57 -9.77 9.92
N LYS A 178 -6.76 -8.59 9.34
CA LYS A 178 -5.71 -7.59 9.12
C LYS A 178 -6.07 -6.32 9.86
N THR A 179 -5.06 -5.74 10.48
CA THR A 179 -5.18 -4.59 11.38
C THR A 179 -4.47 -3.34 10.87
N SER A 180 -3.56 -3.49 9.91
CA SER A 180 -2.79 -2.40 9.30
C SER A 180 -3.64 -1.32 8.62
N GLU A 181 -4.87 -1.64 8.23
CA GLU A 181 -5.80 -0.73 7.51
C GLU A 181 -7.04 -0.40 8.36
N CYS A 182 -7.06 -0.73 9.65
CA CYS A 182 -8.22 -0.51 10.52
C CYS A 182 -8.63 0.96 10.65
N GLN A 183 -7.73 1.90 10.39
CA GLN A 183 -8.05 3.34 10.38
C GLN A 183 -8.99 3.73 9.24
N TYR A 184 -8.96 3.00 8.11
CA TYR A 184 -9.79 3.24 6.92
C TYR A 184 -10.88 2.16 6.72
N CYS A 185 -11.26 1.47 7.80
CA CYS A 185 -12.24 0.40 7.76
C CYS A 185 -13.67 0.92 7.90
N GLU A 186 -14.50 0.71 6.89
CA GLU A 186 -15.92 1.11 6.85
C GLU A 186 -16.82 0.26 7.78
N TYR A 187 -16.26 -0.77 8.41
CA TYR A 187 -16.95 -1.70 9.33
C TYR A 187 -16.39 -1.67 10.76
N LYS A 188 -15.69 -0.59 11.11
CA LYS A 188 -14.95 -0.46 12.37
C LYS A 188 -15.86 -0.52 13.60
N ARG A 189 -17.03 0.12 13.57
CA ARG A 189 -17.93 0.19 14.75
C ARG A 189 -18.51 -1.16 15.13
N GLY A 190 -18.88 -1.99 14.17
CA GLY A 190 -19.39 -3.34 14.43
C GLY A 190 -18.31 -4.41 14.42
N CYS A 191 -17.01 -4.06 14.37
CA CYS A 191 -15.94 -5.05 14.29
C CYS A 191 -15.64 -5.61 15.68
N ASP A 192 -16.10 -6.84 15.96
CA ASP A 192 -15.89 -7.51 17.26
C ASP A 192 -14.44 -7.94 17.52
N TYR A 193 -13.53 -7.72 16.56
CA TYR A 193 -12.13 -8.11 16.70
C TYR A 193 -11.42 -7.24 17.74
N GLY A 194 -10.90 -7.88 18.79
CA GLY A 194 -10.27 -7.22 19.94
C GLY A 194 -11.26 -6.63 20.97
N ILE A 195 -12.55 -6.96 20.89
CA ILE A 195 -13.58 -6.48 21.85
C ILE A 195 -13.96 -7.54 22.90
N LYS A 196 -13.68 -8.82 22.65
CA LYS A 196 -14.05 -9.89 23.57
C LYS A 196 -13.05 -9.97 24.74
N PRO A 197 -13.54 -10.15 25.99
CA PRO A 197 -12.65 -10.53 27.08
C PRO A 197 -11.93 -11.83 26.73
N ILE A 198 -10.61 -11.83 26.88
CA ILE A 198 -9.76 -12.94 26.46
C ILE A 198 -9.66 -13.90 27.63
N ASP A 199 -9.87 -15.18 27.36
CA ASP A 199 -9.43 -16.23 28.27
C ASP A 199 -7.90 -16.31 28.21
N GLU A 200 -7.24 -15.75 29.22
CA GLU A 200 -5.77 -15.74 29.33
C GLU A 200 -5.15 -17.14 29.41
N THR A 201 -5.97 -18.19 29.64
CA THR A 201 -5.52 -19.58 29.61
C THR A 201 -5.51 -20.19 28.21
N ASN A 202 -6.14 -19.53 27.23
CA ASN A 202 -6.15 -19.96 25.84
C ASN A 202 -5.08 -19.23 25.02
N LEU A 203 -3.93 -19.88 24.83
CA LEU A 203 -2.76 -19.30 24.14
C LEU A 203 -3.05 -18.84 22.70
N GLN A 204 -4.01 -19.44 21.99
CA GLN A 204 -4.39 -19.00 20.65
C GLN A 204 -5.09 -17.63 20.70
N LEU A 205 -6.03 -17.45 21.63
CA LEU A 205 -6.72 -16.17 21.81
C LEU A 205 -5.77 -15.08 22.33
N VAL A 206 -4.83 -15.45 23.22
CA VAL A 206 -3.77 -14.54 23.68
C VAL A 206 -2.87 -14.11 22.51
N ALA A 207 -2.50 -15.02 21.63
CA ALA A 207 -1.70 -14.69 20.45
C ALA A 207 -2.46 -13.78 19.47
N GLU A 208 -3.75 -14.01 19.27
CA GLU A 208 -4.61 -13.17 18.43
C GLU A 208 -4.76 -11.75 19.01
N GLU A 209 -4.98 -11.62 20.32
CA GLU A 209 -5.00 -10.30 20.97
C GLU A 209 -3.63 -9.61 20.87
N TYR A 210 -2.54 -10.34 21.13
CA TYR A 210 -1.20 -9.77 21.02
C TYR A 210 -0.95 -9.18 19.62
N LEU A 211 -1.32 -9.91 18.56
CA LEU A 211 -1.18 -9.41 17.18
C LEU A 211 -2.07 -8.18 16.92
N TYR A 212 -3.29 -8.16 17.48
CA TYR A 212 -4.18 -7.01 17.40
C TYR A 212 -3.60 -5.77 18.10
N LEU A 213 -3.18 -5.91 19.35
CA LEU A 213 -2.57 -4.84 20.14
C LEU A 213 -1.27 -4.33 19.52
N LYS A 214 -0.43 -5.23 19.00
CA LYS A 214 0.79 -4.87 18.28
C LYS A 214 0.48 -3.99 17.08
N ALA A 215 -0.48 -4.37 16.24
CA ALA A 215 -0.83 -3.57 15.09
C ALA A 215 -1.53 -2.25 15.43
N ARG A 216 -2.31 -2.20 16.52
CA ARG A 216 -2.82 -0.94 17.05
C ARG A 216 -1.69 -0.03 17.53
N ALA A 217 -0.69 -0.59 18.20
CA ALA A 217 0.50 0.15 18.60
C ALA A 217 1.25 0.69 17.38
N ASP A 218 1.48 -0.14 16.34
CA ASP A 218 2.12 0.27 15.08
C ASP A 218 1.34 1.42 14.40
N MET A 219 0.00 1.34 14.37
CA MET A 219 -0.86 2.39 13.82
C MET A 219 -0.74 3.70 14.61
N TYR A 220 -0.80 3.65 15.94
CA TYR A 220 -0.63 4.85 16.77
C TYR A 220 0.78 5.43 16.67
N GLU A 221 1.79 4.57 16.54
CA GLU A 221 3.17 4.99 16.33
C GLU A 221 3.31 5.80 15.04
N GLU A 222 2.70 5.34 13.94
CA GLU A 222 2.73 6.03 12.65
C GLU A 222 2.04 7.41 12.71
N ILE A 223 0.89 7.51 13.39
CA ILE A 223 0.18 8.78 13.59
C ILE A 223 1.07 9.76 14.36
N LEU A 224 1.70 9.30 15.44
CA LEU A 224 2.58 10.12 16.26
C LEU A 224 3.85 10.53 15.51
N ARG A 225 4.42 9.62 14.71
CA ARG A 225 5.60 9.90 13.88
C ARG A 225 5.31 11.00 12.88
N LYS A 226 4.22 10.90 12.12
CA LYS A 226 3.79 11.92 11.16
C LYS A 226 3.52 13.26 11.82
N HIS A 227 2.87 13.25 12.98
CA HIS A 227 2.63 14.49 13.73
C HIS A 227 3.95 15.21 14.05
N ILE A 228 4.94 14.49 14.58
CA ILE A 228 6.25 15.05 14.95
C ILE A 228 7.06 15.46 13.71
N GLU A 229 6.98 14.73 12.61
CA GLU A 229 7.59 15.11 11.33
C GLU A 229 7.02 16.43 10.79
N LEU A 230 5.71 16.67 10.99
CA LEU A 230 5.04 17.89 10.54
C LEU A 230 5.29 19.08 11.47
N THR A 231 5.30 18.87 12.78
CA THR A 231 5.46 19.96 13.76
C THR A 231 6.92 20.26 14.09
N GLY A 232 7.81 19.28 13.88
CA GLY A 232 9.19 19.33 14.35
C GLY A 232 9.34 19.19 15.88
N GLU A 233 8.23 19.06 16.60
CA GLU A 233 8.20 19.06 18.05
C GLU A 233 7.86 17.67 18.60
N PRO A 234 8.66 17.12 19.52
CA PRO A 234 8.35 15.87 20.18
C PRO A 234 7.14 15.99 21.12
N VAL A 235 6.36 14.91 21.24
CA VAL A 235 5.18 14.86 22.11
C VAL A 235 5.59 14.54 23.55
N GLN A 236 5.18 15.39 24.50
CA GLN A 236 5.41 15.17 25.93
C GLN A 236 4.19 14.51 26.60
N ILE A 237 4.45 13.47 27.39
CA ILE A 237 3.48 12.74 28.21
C ILE A 237 4.07 12.61 29.62
N GLY A 238 3.72 13.55 30.52
CA GLY A 238 4.33 13.62 31.85
C GLY A 238 5.84 13.82 31.80
N GLU A 239 6.60 12.91 32.43
CA GLU A 239 8.08 12.88 32.41
C GLU A 239 8.66 12.24 31.15
N ILE A 240 7.83 11.78 30.23
CA ILE A 240 8.24 11.05 29.03
C ILE A 240 8.08 11.94 27.81
N GLN A 241 9.08 11.92 26.94
CA GLN A 241 9.07 12.59 25.65
C GLN A 241 9.16 11.53 24.54
N LEU A 242 8.27 11.63 23.56
CA LEU A 242 8.19 10.75 22.40
C LEU A 242 8.56 11.56 21.16
N GLY A 243 9.48 11.05 20.35
CA GLY A 243 9.92 11.75 19.15
C GLY A 243 11.22 11.20 18.58
N PHE A 244 11.83 11.98 17.69
CA PHE A 244 13.09 11.62 17.05
C PHE A 244 14.26 12.06 17.92
N PHE A 245 14.99 11.09 18.43
CA PHE A 245 16.14 11.35 19.28
C PHE A 245 17.42 10.89 18.60
N GLU A 246 18.45 11.69 18.78
CA GLU A 246 19.79 11.37 18.34
C GLU A 246 20.28 10.08 18.99
N ARG A 247 20.68 9.10 18.17
CA ARG A 247 21.30 7.86 18.58
C ARG A 247 22.59 7.65 17.79
N ALA A 248 23.68 7.45 18.50
CA ALA A 248 24.96 7.08 17.91
C ALA A 248 25.01 5.56 17.64
N TYR A 249 25.12 5.20 16.37
CA TYR A 249 25.37 3.84 15.90
C TYR A 249 26.86 3.69 15.57
N THR A 250 27.39 2.49 15.75
CA THR A 250 28.75 2.18 15.32
C THR A 250 28.69 1.53 13.96
N VAL A 251 29.39 2.11 13.00
CA VAL A 251 29.56 1.58 11.65
C VAL A 251 30.96 0.99 11.56
N ILE A 252 31.08 -0.14 10.87
CA ILE A 252 32.35 -0.83 10.69
C ILE A 252 32.64 -0.88 9.20
N ASN A 253 33.82 -0.39 8.80
CA ASN A 253 34.32 -0.58 7.45
C ASN A 253 34.83 -2.03 7.33
N PRO A 254 34.11 -2.93 6.65
CA PRO A 254 34.45 -4.35 6.68
C PRO A 254 35.76 -4.64 5.97
N VAL A 255 36.12 -3.89 4.93
CA VAL A 255 37.37 -4.09 4.18
C VAL A 255 38.56 -3.74 5.05
N GLU A 256 38.50 -2.60 5.70
CA GLU A 256 39.57 -2.13 6.59
C GLU A 256 39.65 -2.98 7.85
N PHE A 257 38.51 -3.36 8.44
CA PHE A 257 38.47 -4.22 9.63
C PHE A 257 39.11 -5.58 9.36
N LEU A 258 38.80 -6.22 8.22
CA LEU A 258 39.41 -7.49 7.82
C LEU A 258 40.90 -7.36 7.52
N LYS A 259 41.32 -6.25 6.90
CA LYS A 259 42.74 -5.96 6.65
C LYS A 259 43.50 -5.86 7.97
N LEU A 260 42.98 -5.08 8.93
CA LEU A 260 43.61 -4.91 10.25
C LEU A 260 43.62 -6.21 11.05
N CYS A 261 42.58 -7.04 10.97
CA CYS A 261 42.59 -8.39 11.55
C CYS A 261 43.71 -9.24 10.95
N LYS A 262 43.88 -9.22 9.62
CA LYS A 262 44.95 -9.96 8.95
C LYS A 262 46.34 -9.46 9.35
N ASP A 263 46.53 -8.14 9.37
CA ASP A 263 47.81 -7.50 9.74
C ASP A 263 48.16 -7.76 11.22
N ALA A 264 47.15 -7.94 12.09
CA ALA A 264 47.31 -8.29 13.50
C ALA A 264 47.28 -9.81 13.81
N ASN A 265 47.24 -10.68 12.78
CA ASN A 265 47.12 -12.15 12.92
C ASN A 265 45.88 -12.62 13.72
N ILE A 266 44.73 -11.99 13.52
CA ILE A 266 43.45 -12.33 14.14
C ILE A 266 42.62 -13.16 13.14
N GLU A 267 42.61 -14.49 13.31
CA GLU A 267 42.07 -15.44 12.31
C GLU A 267 40.54 -15.55 12.31
N ASP A 268 39.87 -15.24 13.44
CA ASP A 268 38.43 -15.51 13.68
C ASP A 268 37.45 -14.85 12.70
N PHE A 269 37.85 -13.80 11.97
CA PHE A 269 36.99 -13.06 11.05
C PHE A 269 37.30 -13.27 9.56
N ILE A 270 38.42 -13.91 9.23
CA ILE A 270 38.91 -14.02 7.84
C ILE A 270 37.95 -14.85 6.97
N SER A 271 37.12 -15.72 7.59
CA SER A 271 36.13 -16.56 6.92
C SER A 271 34.67 -16.08 7.05
N CYS A 272 34.40 -14.92 7.66
CA CYS A 272 33.02 -14.47 7.89
C CYS A 272 32.44 -13.68 6.71
N VAL A 273 31.27 -14.11 6.22
CA VAL A 273 30.51 -13.41 5.14
C VAL A 273 29.91 -12.08 5.62
N LYS A 274 29.73 -11.90 6.94
CA LYS A 274 29.18 -10.69 7.55
C LYS A 274 29.83 -10.43 8.91
N ILE A 275 30.18 -9.16 9.18
CA ILE A 275 30.77 -8.75 10.46
C ILE A 275 29.67 -8.38 11.45
N ASP A 276 29.68 -9.03 12.63
CA ASP A 276 28.82 -8.70 13.76
C ASP A 276 29.42 -7.52 14.55
N THR A 277 28.68 -6.42 14.67
CA THR A 277 29.13 -5.19 15.32
C THR A 277 29.41 -5.36 16.81
N THR A 278 28.75 -6.28 17.50
CA THR A 278 28.97 -6.56 18.92
C THR A 278 30.27 -7.33 19.11
N LYS A 279 30.49 -8.36 18.29
CA LYS A 279 31.74 -9.12 18.30
C LYS A 279 32.92 -8.24 17.93
N ALA A 280 32.81 -7.47 16.86
CA ALA A 280 33.86 -6.55 16.42
C ALA A 280 34.21 -5.51 17.49
N LYS A 281 33.21 -4.94 18.19
CA LYS A 281 33.46 -4.05 19.35
C LYS A 281 34.21 -4.76 20.48
N LYS A 282 33.88 -6.02 20.75
CA LYS A 282 34.55 -6.81 21.79
C LYS A 282 36.02 -7.04 21.43
N PHE A 283 36.30 -7.42 20.19
CA PHE A 283 37.68 -7.61 19.73
C PHE A 283 38.47 -6.31 19.65
N ALA A 284 37.85 -5.19 19.25
CA ALA A 284 38.52 -3.90 19.24
C ALA A 284 38.94 -3.44 20.65
N LYS A 285 38.22 -3.86 21.71
CA LYS A 285 38.66 -3.63 23.10
C LYS A 285 39.95 -4.38 23.46
N GLU A 286 40.17 -5.53 22.83
CA GLU A 286 41.35 -6.38 23.05
C GLU A 286 42.49 -6.03 22.08
N ASN A 287 42.17 -5.39 20.94
CA ASN A 287 43.09 -5.02 19.88
C ASN A 287 42.76 -3.61 19.37
N GLU A 288 43.34 -2.58 19.98
CA GLU A 288 42.97 -1.18 19.76
C GLU A 288 43.10 -0.73 18.29
N ILE A 289 44.00 -1.35 17.51
CA ILE A 289 44.18 -1.04 16.10
C ILE A 289 42.88 -1.19 15.30
N LEU A 290 41.99 -2.11 15.71
CA LEU A 290 40.72 -2.37 15.04
C LEU A 290 39.72 -1.21 15.16
N TYR A 291 39.90 -0.29 16.14
CA TYR A 291 39.06 0.90 16.23
C TYR A 291 39.21 1.85 15.03
N GLN A 292 40.31 1.76 14.27
CA GLN A 292 40.52 2.57 13.07
C GLN A 292 39.50 2.26 11.97
N ALA A 293 38.99 1.02 11.94
CA ALA A 293 37.95 0.61 11.01
C ALA A 293 36.52 0.84 11.53
N MET A 294 36.36 1.52 12.67
CA MET A 294 35.07 1.76 13.31
C MET A 294 34.78 3.26 13.36
N ASP A 295 33.60 3.64 12.88
CA ASP A 295 33.11 5.03 12.92
C ASP A 295 31.79 5.14 13.70
N LYS A 296 31.37 6.36 14.01
CA LYS A 296 30.08 6.67 14.61
C LYS A 296 29.18 7.35 13.59
N GLU A 297 28.03 6.74 13.33
CA GLU A 297 26.96 7.32 12.54
C GLU A 297 25.85 7.78 13.48
N ILE A 298 25.50 9.06 13.42
CA ILE A 298 24.39 9.60 14.18
C ILE A 298 23.10 9.40 13.37
N LYS A 299 22.10 8.76 13.97
CA LYS A 299 20.74 8.63 13.40
C LYS A 299 19.72 9.20 14.35
N TYR A 300 18.75 9.91 13.80
CA TYR A 300 17.55 10.30 14.53
C TYR A 300 16.55 9.16 14.46
N VAL A 301 16.28 8.55 15.61
CA VAL A 301 15.41 7.38 15.71
C VAL A 301 14.20 7.75 16.51
N PHE A 302 13.03 7.43 15.96
CA PHE A 302 11.78 7.56 16.68
C PHE A 302 11.79 6.67 17.92
N GLY A 303 11.46 7.24 19.06
CA GLY A 303 11.43 6.48 20.30
C GLY A 303 10.99 7.32 21.47
N ILE A 304 11.44 6.91 22.64
CA ILE A 304 11.02 7.45 23.92
C ILE A 304 12.26 7.88 24.71
N LYS A 305 12.23 9.06 25.31
CA LYS A 305 13.26 9.61 26.19
C LYS A 305 12.60 10.11 27.48
N ARG A 306 13.20 9.83 28.64
CA ARG A 306 12.76 10.44 29.91
C ARG A 306 13.34 11.85 29.99
N ILE A 307 12.50 12.83 30.31
CA ILE A 307 12.92 14.19 30.59
C ILE A 307 13.68 14.12 31.91
N LYS A 308 14.99 14.41 31.89
CA LYS A 308 15.73 14.58 33.13
C LYS A 308 15.33 15.94 33.69
N GLU A 309 14.88 15.99 34.93
CA GLU A 309 14.81 17.25 35.69
C GLU A 309 16.24 17.83 35.71
N GLU A 310 16.36 19.10 35.29
CA GLU A 310 17.59 19.89 35.42
C GLU A 310 17.88 20.21 36.89
#